data_AF-A0A6A3KMU2-F1
#
_entry.id   AF-A0A6A3KMU2-F1
#
_cell.length_a   1.000
_cell.length_b   1.000
_cell.length_c   1.000
_cell.angle_alpha   90.00
_cell.angle_beta   90.00
_cell.angle_gamma   90.00
#
_symmetry.space_group_name_H-M   'P 1'
#
loop_
_entity.id
_entity.type
_entity.pdbx_description
1 polymer ?
#
loop_
_entity_poly.entity_id
_entity_poly.type
_entity_poly.pdbx_seq_one_letter_code
_entity_poly.pdbx_strand_id
1 'polypeptide(L)'
;TGVVYGVKGSLKPALLNTLCDYVLKKHKDDVTEAELVSLIQLKCRSLKGAFAPDVKALFKARLHMDLRIDDPEARVLKYFQDFNTIVEEEGLHGLIGRADSTDPER
;
A
#
# COMPACT_ATOMS: atom_id res chain seq x y z
N THR A 1 -7.51 29.31 -15.44
CA THR A 1 -7.69 29.08 -13.99
C THR A 1 -8.13 27.65 -13.78
N GLY A 2 -7.29 26.80 -13.17
CA GLY A 2 -7.67 25.41 -12.89
C GLY A 2 -8.63 25.36 -11.69
N VAL A 3 -9.81 24.77 -11.86
CA VAL A 3 -10.74 24.55 -10.73
C VAL A 3 -10.22 23.36 -9.94
N VAL A 4 -9.79 23.59 -8.71
CA VAL A 4 -9.48 22.52 -7.75
C VAL A 4 -10.82 22.08 -7.14
N TYR A 5 -11.33 20.94 -7.57
CA TYR A 5 -12.51 20.34 -6.94
C TYR A 5 -12.10 19.58 -5.68
N GLY A 6 -12.82 19.79 -4.58
CA GLY A 6 -12.68 18.98 -3.36
C GLY A 6 -13.00 17.50 -3.60
N VAL A 7 -12.61 16.63 -2.68
CA VAL A 7 -12.88 15.18 -2.78
C VAL A 7 -14.38 14.91 -2.78
N LYS A 8 -15.17 15.68 -2.02
CA LYS A 8 -16.65 15.64 -2.11
C LYS A 8 -17.15 15.86 -3.54
N GLY A 9 -16.58 16.83 -4.27
CA GLY A 9 -16.97 17.16 -5.64
C GLY A 9 -16.49 16.13 -6.67
N SER A 10 -15.50 15.30 -6.32
CA SER A 10 -14.95 14.26 -7.18
C SER A 10 -15.71 12.93 -7.07
N LEU A 11 -16.57 12.77 -6.06
CA LEU A 11 -17.35 11.56 -5.84
C LEU A 11 -18.71 11.66 -6.51
N LYS A 12 -19.18 10.53 -7.07
CA LYS A 12 -20.58 10.42 -7.53
C LYS A 12 -21.52 10.73 -6.34
N PRO A 13 -22.56 11.57 -6.50
CA PRO A 13 -23.42 11.97 -5.38
C PRO A 13 -24.03 10.79 -4.60
N ALA A 14 -24.46 9.75 -5.31
CA ALA A 14 -25.00 8.53 -4.70
C ALA A 14 -23.96 7.82 -3.82
N LEU A 15 -22.71 7.71 -4.30
CA LEU A 15 -21.63 7.10 -3.52
C LEU A 15 -21.30 7.93 -2.28
N LEU A 16 -21.21 9.25 -2.42
CA LEU A 16 -20.95 10.15 -1.29
C LEU A 16 -22.02 10.00 -0.20
N ASN A 17 -23.30 9.98 -0.59
CA ASN A 17 -24.39 9.77 0.37
C ASN A 17 -24.28 8.41 1.07
N THR A 18 -24.02 7.32 0.33
CA THR A 18 -23.82 5.99 0.93
C THR A 18 -22.65 5.97 1.91
N LEU A 19 -21.54 6.64 1.59
CA LEU A 19 -20.39 6.74 2.49
C LEU A 19 -20.74 7.52 3.76
N CYS A 20 -21.44 8.65 3.63
CA CYS A 20 -21.91 9.46 4.76
C CYS A 20 -22.85 8.66 5.68
N ASP A 21 -23.88 8.04 5.12
CA ASP A 21 -24.97 7.42 5.88
C ASP A 21 -24.53 6.11 6.54
N TYR A 22 -23.85 5.24 5.79
CA TYR A 22 -23.59 3.87 6.23
C TYR A 22 -22.19 3.65 6.78
N VAL A 23 -21.20 4.39 6.29
CA VAL A 23 -19.79 4.18 6.66
C VAL A 23 -19.34 5.17 7.73
N LEU A 24 -19.50 6.46 7.48
CA LEU A 24 -19.10 7.53 8.39
C LEU A 24 -20.15 7.80 9.46
N LYS A 25 -21.42 7.44 9.21
CA LYS A 25 -22.59 7.69 10.07
C LYS A 25 -22.70 9.16 10.49
N LYS A 26 -22.48 10.05 9.52
CA LYS A 26 -22.49 11.52 9.71
C LYS A 26 -23.27 12.18 8.59
N HIS A 27 -23.90 13.31 8.91
CA HIS A 27 -24.53 14.13 7.88
C HIS A 27 -23.46 14.65 6.90
N LYS A 28 -23.85 14.80 5.63
CA LYS A 28 -22.94 15.16 4.53
C LYS A 28 -22.19 16.48 4.77
N ASP A 29 -22.82 17.41 5.46
CA ASP A 29 -22.23 18.73 5.76
C ASP A 29 -21.18 18.64 6.87
N ASP A 30 -21.32 17.69 7.80
CA ASP A 30 -20.40 17.48 8.92
C ASP A 30 -19.19 16.61 8.54
N VAL A 31 -19.25 15.89 7.41
CA VAL A 31 -18.12 15.11 6.89
C VAL A 31 -17.07 16.04 6.31
N THR A 32 -15.83 15.91 6.72
CA THR A 32 -14.71 16.71 6.18
C THR A 32 -14.08 16.05 4.96
N GLU A 33 -13.40 16.85 4.12
CA GLU A 33 -12.61 16.34 2.99
C GLU A 33 -11.52 15.36 3.47
N ALA A 34 -10.89 15.65 4.62
CA ALA A 34 -9.86 14.80 5.22
C ALA A 34 -10.39 13.42 5.65
N GLU A 35 -11.59 13.34 6.20
CA GLU A 35 -12.23 12.06 6.55
C GLU A 35 -12.51 11.21 5.31
N LEU A 36 -12.96 11.83 4.21
CA LEU A 36 -13.18 11.12 2.95
C LEU A 36 -11.86 10.60 2.35
N VAL A 37 -10.81 11.41 2.33
CA VAL A 37 -9.48 10.99 1.89
C VAL A 37 -8.99 9.81 2.74
N SER A 38 -9.11 9.91 4.06
CA SER A 38 -8.67 8.86 4.99
C SER A 38 -9.43 7.55 4.76
N LEU A 39 -10.75 7.64 4.55
CA LEU A 39 -11.59 6.49 4.28
C LEU A 39 -11.23 5.82 2.95
N ILE A 40 -11.01 6.59 1.89
CA ILE A 40 -10.60 6.09 0.58
C ILE A 40 -9.24 5.40 0.69
N GLN A 41 -8.27 6.01 1.36
CA GLN A 41 -6.95 5.41 1.58
C GLN A 41 -7.03 4.11 2.38
N LEU A 42 -7.87 4.07 3.43
CA LEU A 42 -8.09 2.86 4.22
C LEU A 42 -8.68 1.72 3.37
N LYS A 43 -9.70 2.02 2.55
CA LYS A 43 -10.32 1.03 1.66
C LYS A 43 -9.38 0.57 0.56
N CYS A 44 -8.60 1.48 -0.04
CA CYS A 44 -7.57 1.13 -1.01
C CYS A 44 -6.47 0.26 -0.39
N ARG A 45 -6.04 0.55 0.85
CA ARG A 45 -5.08 -0.27 1.58
C ARG A 45 -5.65 -1.64 1.91
N SER A 46 -6.93 -1.72 2.30
CA SER A 46 -7.62 -2.99 2.53
C SER A 46 -7.78 -3.81 1.26
N LEU A 47 -8.02 -3.19 0.10
CA LEU A 47 -8.04 -3.89 -1.19
C LEU A 47 -6.65 -4.41 -1.57
N LYS A 48 -5.61 -3.61 -1.36
CA LYS A 48 -4.21 -4.03 -1.56
C LYS A 48 -3.80 -5.14 -0.59
N GLY A 49 -4.27 -5.10 0.66
CA GLY A 49 -4.01 -6.16 1.65
C GLY A 49 -4.86 -7.41 1.48
N ALA A 50 -6.06 -7.31 0.90
CA ALA A 50 -6.95 -8.44 0.62
C ALA A 50 -6.56 -9.17 -0.68
N PHE A 51 -5.93 -8.48 -1.63
CA PHE A 51 -5.16 -9.11 -2.68
C PHE A 51 -3.81 -9.51 -2.09
N ALA A 52 -3.77 -10.49 -1.20
CA ALA A 52 -2.51 -11.15 -0.87
C ALA A 52 -2.01 -11.74 -2.20
N PRO A 53 -0.96 -11.19 -2.83
CA PRO A 53 -0.40 -11.83 -4.01
C PRO A 53 -0.04 -13.25 -3.59
N ASP A 54 -0.20 -14.23 -4.49
CA ASP A 54 0.46 -15.52 -4.27
C ASP A 54 1.96 -15.22 -4.13
N VAL A 55 2.42 -15.12 -2.88
CA VAL A 55 3.74 -14.62 -2.51
C VAL A 55 4.80 -15.50 -3.16
N LYS A 56 4.50 -16.80 -3.26
CA LYS A 56 5.35 -17.77 -3.94
C LYS A 56 5.43 -17.49 -5.44
N ALA A 57 4.30 -17.25 -6.11
CA ALA A 57 4.29 -16.90 -7.52
C ALA A 57 4.96 -15.56 -7.81
N LEU A 58 4.75 -14.55 -6.95
CA LEU A 58 5.35 -13.23 -7.04
C LEU A 58 6.88 -13.31 -6.99
N PHE A 59 7.44 -13.90 -5.95
CA PHE A 59 8.91 -14.03 -5.83
C PHE A 59 9.48 -14.91 -6.93
N LYS A 60 8.79 -16.00 -7.32
CA LYS A 60 9.21 -16.83 -8.45
C LYS A 60 9.26 -16.05 -9.77
N ALA A 61 8.38 -15.08 -9.98
CA ALA A 61 8.33 -14.30 -11.21
C ALA A 61 9.33 -13.13 -11.23
N ARG A 62 9.60 -12.52 -10.07
CA ARG A 62 10.33 -11.24 -10.00
C ARG A 62 11.70 -11.32 -9.37
N LEU A 63 11.95 -12.27 -8.47
CA LEU A 63 13.19 -12.35 -7.71
C LEU A 63 14.10 -13.45 -8.27
N HIS A 64 15.14 -13.02 -8.97
CA HIS A 64 16.14 -13.91 -9.56
C HIS A 64 17.53 -13.40 -9.25
N MET A 65 18.46 -14.33 -9.06
CA MET A 65 19.87 -13.99 -8.93
C MET A 65 20.42 -13.60 -10.31
N ASP A 66 21.00 -12.39 -10.41
CA ASP A 66 21.60 -11.93 -11.66
C ASP A 66 22.97 -12.58 -11.87
N LEU A 67 23.01 -13.63 -12.69
CA LEU A 67 24.22 -14.39 -12.99
C LEU A 67 25.22 -13.64 -13.87
N ARG A 68 24.88 -12.45 -14.38
CA ARG A 68 25.80 -11.58 -15.13
C ARG A 68 26.75 -10.82 -14.22
N ILE A 69 26.51 -10.84 -12.90
CA ILE A 69 27.40 -10.25 -11.90
C ILE A 69 28.45 -11.29 -11.53
N ASP A 70 29.70 -11.00 -11.90
CA ASP A 70 30.83 -11.92 -11.71
C ASP A 70 31.21 -12.07 -10.23
N ASP A 71 31.20 -10.96 -9.48
CA ASP A 71 31.52 -10.96 -8.05
C ASP A 71 30.39 -11.62 -7.23
N PRO A 72 30.65 -12.74 -6.52
CA PRO A 72 29.64 -13.45 -5.76
C PRO A 72 29.01 -12.61 -4.65
N GLU A 73 29.80 -11.76 -3.99
CA GLU A 73 29.33 -10.93 -2.87
C GLU A 73 28.38 -9.84 -3.36
N ALA A 74 28.76 -9.09 -4.41
CA ALA A 74 27.91 -8.11 -5.05
C ALA A 74 26.62 -8.74 -5.60
N ARG A 75 26.70 -9.95 -6.15
CA ARG A 75 25.54 -10.68 -6.68
C ARG A 75 24.52 -11.02 -5.60
N VAL A 76 24.99 -11.54 -4.45
CA VAL A 76 24.13 -11.84 -3.30
C VAL A 76 23.55 -10.55 -2.71
N LEU A 77 24.35 -9.50 -2.58
CA LEU A 77 23.88 -8.22 -2.07
C LEU A 77 22.77 -7.64 -2.93
N LYS A 78 22.94 -7.66 -4.27
CA LYS A 78 21.90 -7.20 -5.19
C LYS A 78 20.61 -8.02 -5.06
N TYR A 79 20.72 -9.34 -4.93
CA TYR A 79 19.54 -10.20 -4.73
C TYR A 79 18.73 -9.79 -3.49
N PHE A 80 19.40 -9.48 -2.36
CA PHE A 80 18.71 -9.00 -1.16
C PHE A 80 18.17 -7.56 -1.29
N GLN A 81 18.83 -6.70 -2.07
CA GLN A 81 18.29 -5.39 -2.42
C GLN A 81 17.00 -5.52 -3.23
N ASP A 82 17.01 -6.33 -4.29
CA ASP A 82 15.84 -6.60 -5.14
C ASP A 82 14.69 -7.21 -4.32
N PHE A 83 15.00 -8.12 -3.39
CA PHE A 83 14.02 -8.64 -2.42
C PHE A 83 13.38 -7.53 -1.59
N ASN A 84 14.18 -6.66 -0.96
CA ASN A 84 13.66 -5.57 -0.14
C ASN A 84 12.76 -4.62 -0.94
N THR A 85 13.14 -4.31 -2.18
CA THR A 85 12.32 -3.50 -3.10
C THR A 85 10.97 -4.16 -3.37
N ILE A 86 10.94 -5.46 -3.68
CA ILE A 86 9.67 -6.19 -3.89
C ILE A 86 8.80 -6.17 -2.63
N VAL A 87 9.40 -6.37 -1.46
CA VAL A 87 8.68 -6.35 -0.18
C VAL A 87 8.03 -4.99 0.10
N GLU A 88 8.73 -3.91 -0.23
CA GLU A 88 8.24 -2.54 -0.06
C GLU A 88 7.13 -2.18 -1.05
N GLU A 89 7.33 -2.46 -2.34
CA GLU A 89 6.35 -2.19 -3.39
C GLU A 89 5.02 -2.95 -3.16
N GLU A 90 5.10 -4.20 -2.71
CA GLU A 90 3.95 -5.08 -2.50
C GLU A 90 3.38 -4.99 -1.07
N GLY A 91 3.98 -4.17 -0.20
CA GLY A 91 3.52 -3.98 1.17
C GLY A 91 3.59 -5.25 2.04
N LEU A 92 4.54 -6.14 1.76
CA LEU A 92 4.67 -7.45 2.42
C LEU A 92 5.42 -7.38 3.77
N HIS A 93 5.77 -6.18 4.25
CA HIS A 93 6.50 -5.98 5.50
C HIS A 93 5.88 -6.69 6.71
N GLY A 94 4.55 -6.63 6.84
CA GLY A 94 3.82 -7.29 7.93
C GLY A 94 3.76 -8.81 7.83
N LEU A 95 4.00 -9.37 6.64
CA LEU A 95 4.02 -10.82 6.41
C LEU A 95 5.42 -11.43 6.61
N ILE A 96 6.46 -10.66 6.30
CA ILE A 96 7.85 -11.11 6.30
C ILE A 96 8.50 -10.96 7.67
N GLY A 97 7.79 -10.36 8.64
CA GLY A 97 8.26 -10.28 10.02
C GLY A 97 9.45 -9.33 10.18
N ARG A 98 9.55 -8.31 9.33
CA ARG A 98 10.50 -7.21 9.55
C ARG A 98 9.96 -6.41 10.73
N ALA A 99 10.37 -6.78 11.94
CA ALA A 99 10.07 -6.00 13.13
C ALA A 99 10.55 -4.57 12.86
N ASP A 100 9.68 -3.59 13.10
CA ASP A 100 10.11 -2.20 13.15
C ASP A 100 11.27 -2.14 14.14
N SER A 101 12.41 -1.63 13.70
CA SER A 101 13.66 -1.56 14.47
C SER A 101 13.58 -0.51 15.59
N THR A 102 12.44 -0.45 16.29
CA THR A 102 12.25 0.30 17.54
C THR A 102 12.47 -0.59 18.74
N ASP A 103 13.21 -1.69 18.61
CA ASP A 103 13.67 -2.48 19.75
C ASP A 103 15.05 -1.95 20.18
N PRO A 104 15.16 -1.21 21.30
CA PRO A 104 16.38 -0.53 21.71
C PRO A 104 17.47 -1.45 22.29
N GLU A 105 17.32 -2.78 22.28
CA GLU A 105 18.35 -3.69 22.80
C GLU A 105 18.60 -4.89 21.88
N ARG A 106 19.68 -4.80 21.08
CA ARG A 106 20.46 -5.95 20.63
C ARG A 106 21.94 -5.63 20.62
#